data_AF-A0A964VDW7-F1
#
_entry.id   AF-A0A964VDW7-F1
#
_cell.length_a   1.000
_cell.length_b   1.000
_cell.length_c   1.000
_cell.angle_alpha   90.00
_cell.angle_beta   90.00
_cell.angle_gamma   90.00
#
_symmetry.space_group_name_H-M   'P 1'
#
loop_
_entity.id
_entity.type
_entity.pdbx_description
1 polymer ?
#
loop_
_entity_poly.entity_id
_entity_poly.type
_entity_poly.pdbx_seq_one_letter_code
_entity_poly.pdbx_strand_id
1 'polypeptide(L)'
;MPRLFQIVSLIFALAACNTMNTVVPISNAAPGTPGFKQVITNSWLNSKSNVTDVKEDVVNGDQKRVQLSVYSDQATPQSISYRFEWFDANGMRITGAAQAWQTQRIMPRETIIITGIGPTPTATQWQLQLLDTNLPWTQ
;
A
#
# COMPACT_ATOMS: atom_id res chain seq x y z
N MET A 1 -45.14 39.83 -5.03
CA MET A 1 -43.76 39.80 -5.57
C MET A 1 -42.94 40.80 -4.78
N PRO A 2 -41.68 40.55 -4.33
CA PRO A 2 -40.74 39.47 -4.64
C PRO A 2 -40.32 38.62 -3.39
N ARG A 3 -40.23 37.29 -3.55
CA ARG A 3 -39.01 36.46 -3.57
C ARG A 3 -38.34 36.23 -2.21
N LEU A 4 -38.81 35.16 -1.56
CA LEU A 4 -38.09 34.40 -0.52
C LEU A 4 -36.67 34.07 -1.04
N PHE A 5 -35.65 34.64 -0.40
CA PHE A 5 -34.26 34.26 -0.59
C PHE A 5 -33.98 33.04 0.31
N GLN A 6 -34.26 31.83 -0.18
CA GLN A 6 -33.81 30.62 0.49
C GLN A 6 -32.32 30.42 0.20
N ILE A 7 -31.49 30.66 1.21
CA ILE A 7 -30.08 30.32 1.21
C ILE A 7 -29.98 28.79 1.33
N VAL A 8 -29.74 28.10 0.21
CA VAL A 8 -29.41 26.67 0.21
C VAL A 8 -27.96 26.55 0.70
N SER A 9 -27.79 26.17 1.97
CA SER A 9 -26.49 25.80 2.53
C SER A 9 -26.08 24.43 1.97
N LEU A 10 -25.20 24.44 0.98
CA LEU A 10 -24.63 23.23 0.38
C LEU A 10 -23.55 22.69 1.32
N ILE A 11 -23.93 21.79 2.21
CA ILE A 11 -22.99 21.01 3.01
C ILE A 11 -22.25 20.07 2.04
N PHE A 12 -21.05 20.47 1.62
CA PHE A 12 -20.10 19.57 0.98
C PHE A 12 -19.70 18.52 2.02
N ALA A 13 -20.31 17.34 1.96
CA ALA A 13 -19.83 16.19 2.70
C ALA A 13 -18.40 15.91 2.21
N LEU A 14 -17.43 16.08 3.11
CA LEU A 14 -16.04 15.67 2.90
C LEU A 14 -16.06 14.18 2.52
N ALA A 15 -15.93 13.89 1.23
CA ALA A 15 -15.59 12.55 0.79
C ALA A 15 -14.25 12.23 1.44
N ALA A 16 -14.25 11.28 2.38
CA ALA A 16 -13.02 10.73 2.92
C ALA A 16 -12.15 10.32 1.73
N CYS A 17 -11.08 11.07 1.49
CA CYS A 17 -10.21 10.84 0.36
C CYS A 17 -9.49 9.53 0.67
N ASN A 18 -9.88 8.44 0.01
CA ASN A 18 -9.18 7.18 0.12
C ASN A 18 -7.81 7.37 -0.56
N THR A 19 -6.76 7.52 0.22
CA THR A 19 -5.41 7.83 -0.30
C THR A 19 -4.49 6.61 -0.37
N MET A 20 -4.89 5.48 0.24
CA MET A 20 -3.99 4.36 0.52
C MET A 20 -4.54 3.01 0.04
N ASN A 21 -3.68 2.21 -0.59
CA ASN A 21 -3.97 0.79 -0.84
C ASN A 21 -3.14 -0.08 0.11
N THR A 22 -3.64 -1.27 0.45
CA THR A 22 -2.94 -2.20 1.35
C THR A 22 -2.80 -3.56 0.69
N VAL A 23 -1.64 -4.19 0.84
CA VAL A 23 -1.36 -5.55 0.37
C VAL A 23 -1.13 -6.45 1.56
N VAL A 24 -1.80 -7.59 1.58
CA VAL A 24 -1.72 -8.59 2.65
C VAL A 24 -1.51 -9.98 2.05
N PRO A 25 -0.72 -10.86 2.70
CA PRO A 25 -0.58 -12.25 2.25
C PRO A 25 -1.88 -13.03 2.44
N ILE A 26 -2.10 -14.05 1.60
CA ILE A 26 -3.16 -15.06 1.77
C ILE A 26 -2.49 -16.41 2.01
N SER A 27 -2.70 -16.98 3.20
CA SER A 27 -2.07 -18.25 3.61
C SER A 27 -2.61 -19.49 2.90
N ASN A 28 -3.82 -19.44 2.32
CA ASN A 28 -4.51 -20.57 1.72
C ASN A 28 -5.10 -20.21 0.34
N ALA A 29 -4.30 -19.59 -0.52
CA ALA A 29 -4.75 -19.26 -1.87
C ALA A 29 -5.09 -20.54 -2.65
N ALA A 30 -6.23 -20.56 -3.32
CA ALA A 30 -6.61 -21.67 -4.19
C ALA A 30 -5.61 -21.80 -5.35
N PRO A 31 -5.41 -23.01 -5.93
CA PRO A 31 -4.55 -23.17 -7.10
C PRO A 31 -4.91 -22.19 -8.22
N GLY A 32 -3.92 -21.46 -8.74
CA GLY A 32 -4.11 -20.42 -9.75
C GLY A 32 -4.53 -19.05 -9.23
N THR A 33 -4.69 -18.86 -7.92
CA THR A 33 -4.91 -17.55 -7.29
C THR A 33 -3.61 -17.00 -6.72
N PRO A 34 -3.32 -15.69 -6.85
CA PRO A 34 -2.16 -15.08 -6.19
C PRO A 34 -2.20 -15.28 -4.68
N GLY A 35 -1.04 -15.55 -4.07
CA GLY A 35 -0.87 -15.73 -2.62
C GLY A 35 -1.02 -14.45 -1.79
N PHE A 36 -1.69 -13.42 -2.32
CA PHE A 36 -1.85 -12.12 -1.69
C PHE A 36 -3.16 -11.45 -2.13
N LYS A 37 -3.61 -10.47 -1.35
CA LYS A 37 -4.74 -9.60 -1.67
C LYS A 37 -4.30 -8.15 -1.63
N GLN A 38 -4.68 -7.39 -2.65
CA GLN A 38 -4.61 -5.92 -2.61
C GLN A 38 -6.00 -5.36 -2.26
N VAL A 39 -6.11 -4.72 -1.10
CA VAL A 39 -7.27 -3.93 -0.70
C VAL A 39 -7.15 -2.57 -1.38
N ILE A 40 -7.88 -2.41 -2.48
CA ILE A 40 -7.88 -1.20 -3.30
C ILE A 40 -8.96 -0.26 -2.76
N THR A 41 -8.54 0.83 -2.13
CA THR A 41 -9.46 1.92 -1.75
C THR A 41 -9.30 3.12 -2.69
N ASN A 42 -8.18 3.19 -3.40
CA ASN A 42 -7.88 4.19 -4.42
C ASN A 42 -7.47 3.51 -5.73
N SER A 43 -8.39 3.46 -6.70
CA SER A 43 -8.15 2.86 -8.01
C SER A 43 -7.09 3.59 -8.83
N TRP A 44 -6.97 4.91 -8.67
CA TRP A 44 -5.93 5.70 -9.33
C TRP A 44 -4.55 5.32 -8.81
N LEU A 45 -4.37 5.20 -7.48
CA LEU A 45 -3.14 4.68 -6.91
C LEU A 45 -2.86 3.24 -7.38
N ASN A 46 -3.88 2.39 -7.50
CA ASN A 46 -3.69 1.03 -8.01
C ASN A 46 -3.16 1.01 -9.45
N SER A 47 -3.54 1.97 -10.29
CA SER A 47 -3.01 2.10 -11.65
C SER A 47 -1.51 2.52 -11.64
N LYS A 48 -1.11 3.36 -10.66
CA LYS A 48 0.30 3.76 -10.46
C LYS A 48 1.19 2.66 -9.87
N SER A 49 0.63 1.82 -9.00
CA SER A 49 1.35 0.81 -8.23
C SER A 49 0.53 -0.46 -8.04
N ASN A 50 0.34 -1.18 -9.14
CA ASN A 50 -0.34 -2.47 -9.13
C ASN A 50 0.63 -3.55 -8.66
N VAL A 51 0.29 -4.26 -7.59
CA VAL A 51 1.11 -5.41 -7.16
C VAL A 51 0.75 -6.62 -7.99
N THR A 52 1.73 -7.14 -8.71
CA THR A 52 1.56 -8.25 -9.67
C THR A 52 2.06 -9.58 -9.13
N ASP A 53 3.02 -9.56 -8.20
CA ASP A 53 3.60 -10.76 -7.62
C ASP A 53 4.16 -10.49 -6.22
N VAL A 54 4.16 -11.53 -5.38
CA VAL A 54 4.68 -11.49 -4.01
C VAL A 54 5.46 -12.77 -3.74
N LYS A 55 6.70 -12.62 -3.27
CA LYS A 55 7.58 -13.72 -2.87
C LYS A 55 8.03 -13.51 -1.44
N GLU A 56 8.09 -14.61 -0.69
CA GLU A 56 8.59 -14.62 0.67
C GLU A 56 9.72 -15.63 0.82
N ASP A 57 10.71 -15.29 1.64
CA ASP A 57 11.75 -16.20 2.07
C ASP A 57 12.32 -15.79 3.44
N VAL A 58 13.41 -16.45 3.83
CA VAL A 58 14.11 -16.19 5.10
C VAL A 58 15.55 -15.76 4.79
N VAL A 59 15.99 -14.68 5.43
CA VAL A 59 17.35 -14.13 5.36
C VAL A 59 17.97 -14.06 6.75
N ASN A 60 19.30 -13.97 6.81
CA ASN A 60 20.07 -13.90 8.06
C ASN A 60 19.79 -15.06 9.03
N GLY A 61 19.27 -16.19 8.54
CA GLY A 61 18.98 -17.40 9.30
C GLY A 61 17.53 -17.51 9.79
N ASP A 62 16.92 -16.40 10.21
CA ASP A 62 15.61 -16.43 10.88
C ASP A 62 14.69 -15.21 10.62
N GLN A 63 15.13 -14.25 9.80
CA GLN A 63 14.33 -13.06 9.51
C GLN A 63 13.52 -13.24 8.24
N LYS A 64 12.21 -12.98 8.31
CA LYS A 64 11.35 -12.98 7.12
C LYS A 64 11.76 -11.86 6.16
N ARG A 65 11.89 -12.19 4.88
CA ARG A 65 12.01 -11.23 3.78
C ARG A 65 10.82 -11.39 2.84
N VAL A 66 10.32 -10.26 2.34
CA VAL A 66 9.20 -10.17 1.41
C VAL A 66 9.65 -9.32 0.22
N GLN A 67 9.38 -9.78 -0.99
CA GLN A 67 9.60 -9.05 -2.23
C GLN A 67 8.28 -8.93 -2.99
N LEU A 68 7.95 -7.72 -3.42
CA LEU A 68 6.77 -7.45 -4.23
C LEU A 68 7.18 -6.88 -5.57
N SER A 69 6.63 -7.45 -6.64
CA SER A 69 6.70 -6.87 -7.98
C SER A 69 5.57 -5.85 -8.13
N VAL A 70 5.93 -4.60 -8.41
CA VAL A 70 4.98 -3.49 -8.51
C VAL A 70 5.07 -2.88 -9.89
N TYR A 71 3.98 -2.95 -10.64
CA TYR A 71 3.84 -2.44 -11.99
C TYR A 71 3.12 -1.09 -12.02
N SER A 72 3.58 -0.19 -12.90
CA SER A 72 2.86 1.05 -13.24
C SER A 72 2.23 0.95 -14.62
N ASP A 73 0.91 1.11 -14.71
CA ASP A 73 0.21 1.21 -15.99
C ASP A 73 0.22 2.64 -16.58
N GLN A 74 0.93 3.55 -15.94
CA GLN A 74 0.87 4.97 -16.25
C GLN A 74 1.66 5.32 -17.50
N ALA A 75 1.26 6.41 -18.15
CA ALA A 75 1.96 6.97 -19.30
C ALA A 75 3.09 7.94 -18.89
N THR A 76 3.13 8.37 -17.62
CA THR A 76 4.12 9.32 -17.09
C THR A 76 4.75 8.79 -15.81
N PRO A 77 6.00 9.19 -15.48
CA PRO A 77 6.65 8.77 -14.24
C PRO A 77 5.82 9.14 -13.02
N GLN A 78 5.73 8.24 -12.04
CA GLN A 78 5.02 8.46 -10.79
C GLN A 78 5.97 8.35 -9.60
N SER A 79 5.55 8.93 -8.48
CA SER A 79 6.15 8.72 -7.17
C SER A 79 5.12 8.06 -6.28
N ILE A 80 5.51 6.97 -5.62
CA ILE A 80 4.70 6.28 -4.63
C ILE A 80 5.46 6.24 -3.32
N SER A 81 4.72 6.34 -2.22
CA SER A 81 5.26 6.10 -0.90
C SER A 81 4.75 4.76 -0.40
N TYR A 82 5.61 4.01 0.28
CA TYR A 82 5.26 2.69 0.80
C TYR A 82 5.83 2.46 2.19
N ARG A 83 5.20 1.56 2.94
CA ARG A 83 5.65 1.17 4.27
C ARG A 83 5.24 -0.26 4.57
N PHE A 84 6.17 -1.04 5.13
CA PHE A 84 5.84 -2.32 5.74
C PHE A 84 5.39 -2.16 7.18
N GLU A 85 4.30 -2.84 7.53
CA GLU A 85 3.93 -3.11 8.91
C GLU A 85 4.18 -4.59 9.21
N TRP A 86 4.78 -4.86 10.36
CA TRP A 86 5.20 -6.19 10.77
C TRP A 86 4.46 -6.61 12.04
N PHE A 87 4.09 -7.88 12.08
CA PHE A 87 3.33 -8.46 13.18
C PHE A 87 3.94 -9.80 13.58
N ASP A 88 3.78 -10.14 14.85
CA ASP A 88 4.17 -11.45 15.35
C ASP A 88 3.18 -12.55 14.94
N ALA A 89 3.44 -13.79 15.36
CA ALA A 89 2.58 -14.93 15.03
C ALA A 89 1.16 -14.82 15.61
N ASN A 90 0.96 -14.00 16.65
CA ASN A 90 -0.34 -13.73 17.26
C ASN A 90 -1.06 -12.55 16.58
N GLY A 91 -0.46 -11.95 15.56
CA GLY A 91 -0.99 -10.76 14.89
C GLY A 91 -0.75 -9.47 15.68
N MET A 92 0.11 -9.48 16.70
CA MET A 92 0.44 -8.26 17.45
C MET A 92 1.48 -7.45 16.69
N ARG A 93 1.23 -6.15 16.54
CA ARG A 93 2.11 -5.23 15.82
C ARG A 93 3.45 -5.12 16.53
N ILE A 94 4.53 -5.34 15.80
CA ILE A 94 5.90 -5.17 16.31
C ILE A 94 6.30 -3.71 16.07
N THR A 95 6.65 -2.96 17.11
CA THR A 95 7.10 -1.56 17.01
C THR A 95 8.60 -1.47 16.75
N GLY A 96 9.04 -0.63 15.81
CA GLY A 96 10.47 -0.41 15.54
C GLY A 96 10.75 0.50 14.33
N ALA A 97 12.02 0.83 14.09
CA ALA A 97 12.47 1.77 13.05
C ALA A 97 12.20 1.31 11.60
N ALA A 98 11.91 0.03 11.37
CA ALA A 98 11.58 -0.54 10.06
C ALA A 98 10.20 -0.11 9.49
N GLN A 99 9.63 0.98 10.00
CA GLN A 99 8.27 1.46 9.70
C GLN A 99 8.23 2.91 9.22
N ALA A 100 9.36 3.45 8.75
CA ALA A 100 9.36 4.73 8.07
C ALA A 100 8.72 4.58 6.67
N TRP A 101 8.05 5.64 6.20
CA TRP A 101 7.61 5.72 4.81
C TRP A 101 8.83 5.87 3.91
N GLN A 102 8.89 5.05 2.85
CA GLN A 102 9.89 5.14 1.80
C GLN A 102 9.22 5.63 0.52
N THR A 103 9.87 6.51 -0.22
CA THR A 103 9.36 6.99 -1.51
C THR A 103 10.18 6.41 -2.63
N GLN A 104 9.49 5.86 -3.63
CA GLN A 104 10.09 5.31 -4.82
C GLN A 104 9.47 5.91 -6.07
N ARG A 105 10.32 6.24 -7.04
CA ARG A 105 9.89 6.65 -8.37
C ARG A 105 9.73 5.42 -9.24
N ILE A 106 8.64 5.34 -9.98
CA ILE A 106 8.34 4.29 -10.95
C ILE A 106 8.15 4.93 -12.33
N MET A 107 8.87 4.44 -13.32
CA MET A 107 8.79 4.91 -14.71
C MET A 107 7.53 4.35 -15.41
N PRO A 108 7.10 4.98 -16.52
CA PRO A 108 5.96 4.48 -17.29
C PRO A 108 6.16 3.02 -17.69
N ARG A 109 5.15 2.17 -17.47
CA ARG A 109 5.18 0.75 -17.87
C ARG A 109 6.32 -0.08 -17.26
N GLU A 110 6.93 0.41 -16.19
CA GLU A 110 7.98 -0.29 -15.45
C GLU A 110 7.39 -1.25 -14.41
N THR A 111 8.11 -2.34 -14.13
CA THR A 111 7.94 -3.12 -12.90
C THR A 111 9.16 -2.93 -12.00
N ILE A 112 8.94 -2.44 -10.78
CA ILE A 112 9.98 -2.32 -9.76
C ILE A 112 9.84 -3.43 -8.71
N ILE A 113 10.89 -3.64 -7.94
CA ILE A 113 10.87 -4.53 -6.78
C ILE A 113 10.89 -3.72 -5.49
N ILE A 114 9.92 -3.96 -4.62
CA ILE A 114 9.90 -3.46 -3.24
C ILE A 114 10.24 -4.61 -2.31
N THR A 115 11.24 -4.40 -1.44
CA THR A 115 11.69 -5.43 -0.50
C THR A 115 11.52 -4.95 0.94
N GLY A 116 10.97 -5.81 1.80
CA GLY A 116 10.90 -5.62 3.24
C GLY A 116 11.59 -6.76 3.98
N ILE A 117 12.29 -6.45 5.07
CA ILE A 117 12.86 -7.44 6.00
C ILE A 117 12.26 -7.20 7.38
N GLY A 118 11.79 -8.28 8.01
CA GLY A 118 11.23 -8.25 9.35
C GLY A 118 12.26 -7.75 10.35
N PRO A 119 11.92 -6.80 11.23
CA PRO A 119 12.88 -6.18 12.15
C PRO A 119 13.44 -7.17 13.19
N THR A 120 12.74 -8.28 13.43
CA THR A 120 13.11 -9.33 14.38
C THR A 120 12.71 -10.70 13.81
N PRO A 121 13.26 -11.80 14.34
CA PRO A 121 12.84 -13.16 13.96
C PRO A 121 11.37 -13.47 14.27
N THR A 122 10.79 -12.75 15.23
CA THR A 122 9.36 -12.87 15.59
C THR A 122 8.43 -12.23 14.57
N ALA A 123 8.93 -11.38 13.65
CA ALA A 123 8.15 -10.72 12.61
C ALA A 123 7.77 -11.70 11.48
N THR A 124 6.72 -12.47 11.72
CA THR A 124 6.30 -13.57 10.84
C THR A 124 5.16 -13.19 9.90
N GLN A 125 4.44 -12.12 10.21
CA GLN A 125 3.33 -11.58 9.42
C GLN A 125 3.64 -10.15 8.99
N TRP A 126 3.09 -9.74 7.84
CA TRP A 126 3.35 -8.42 7.27
C TRP A 126 2.16 -7.87 6.52
N GLN A 127 2.17 -6.55 6.35
CA GLN A 127 1.31 -5.82 5.42
C GLN A 127 2.15 -4.75 4.72
N LEU A 128 1.85 -4.45 3.46
CA LEU A 128 2.41 -3.30 2.76
C LEU A 128 1.33 -2.24 2.58
N GLN A 129 1.61 -1.02 3.00
CA GLN A 129 0.81 0.15 2.68
C GLN A 129 1.44 0.89 1.51
N LEU A 130 0.60 1.34 0.57
CA LEU A 130 0.95 2.14 -0.59
C LEU A 130 0.17 3.44 -0.53
N LEU A 131 0.84 4.57 -0.77
CA LEU A 131 0.29 5.92 -0.76
C LEU A 131 0.75 6.66 -2.01
N ASP A 132 -0.10 7.53 -2.54
CA ASP A 132 0.30 8.47 -3.57
C ASP A 132 1.11 9.62 -2.95
N THR A 133 2.40 9.72 -3.29
CA THR A 133 3.30 10.75 -2.74
C THR A 133 2.85 12.16 -3.12
N ASN A 134 2.13 12.32 -4.23
CA ASN A 134 1.75 13.63 -4.77
C ASN A 134 0.42 14.16 -4.19
N LEU A 135 -0.10 13.56 -3.13
CA LEU A 135 -1.28 14.08 -2.45
C LEU A 135 -0.88 15.22 -1.48
N PRO A 136 -1.40 16.45 -1.67
CA PRO A 136 -0.86 17.67 -1.04
C PRO A 136 -1.20 17.85 0.45
N TRP A 137 -1.82 16.89 1.13
CA TRP A 137 -2.36 17.07 2.49
C TRP A 137 -1.82 16.08 3.54
N THR A 138 -0.77 15.30 3.21
CA THR A 138 -0.13 14.36 4.14
C THR A 138 1.34 14.67 4.42
N GLN A 139 1.76 15.92 4.19
CA GLN A 139 3.06 16.44 4.63
C GLN A 139 2.88 17.30 5.89
#